data_AF-A0A448MLA5-F1
#
_entry.id   AF-A0A448MLA5-F1
#
_cell.length_a   1.000
_cell.length_b   1.000
_cell.length_c   1.000
_cell.angle_alpha   90.00
_cell.angle_beta   90.00
_cell.angle_gamma   90.00
#
_symmetry.space_group_name_H-M   'P 1'
#
loop_
_entity.id
_entity.type
_entity.pdbx_description
1 polymer ?
#
loop_
_entity_poly.entity_id
_entity_poly.type
_entity_poly.pdbx_seq_one_letter_code
_entity_poly.pdbx_strand_id
1 'polypeptide(L)' 'MMEASEHAYLLADHSKFEKKGLIQLTELSKINTIFSDSDLSETFQVYCEKNDVLTVL' A
#
# COMPACT_ATOMS: atom_id res chain seq x y z
N MET A 1 10.81 7.40 -10.80
CA MET A 1 11.54 6.36 -10.04
C MET A 1 10.69 5.12 -9.83
N MET A 2 9.47 5.21 -9.28
CA MET A 2 8.57 4.04 -9.20
C MET A 2 8.10 3.51 -10.57
N GLU A 3 7.85 4.36 -11.56
CA GLU A 3 7.43 3.92 -12.91
C GLU A 3 8.51 3.19 -13.71
N ALA A 4 9.77 3.29 -13.29
CA ALA A 4 10.89 2.61 -13.94
C ALA A 4 11.33 1.35 -13.19
N SER A 5 10.70 1.05 -12.05
CA SER A 5 11.02 -0.11 -11.23
C SER A 5 10.12 -1.28 -11.61
N GLU A 6 10.72 -2.44 -11.80
CA GLU A 6 10.00 -3.71 -12.04
C GLU A 6 9.23 -4.17 -10.79
N HIS A 7 9.74 -3.82 -9.61
CA HIS A 7 9.10 -4.10 -8.33
C HIS A 7 9.11 -2.87 -7.42
N ALA A 8 7.95 -2.53 -6.86
CA ALA A 8 7.77 -1.47 -5.88
C ALA A 8 7.22 -2.05 -4.57
N TYR A 9 7.96 -1.82 -3.49
CA TYR A 9 7.62 -2.28 -2.15
C TYR A 9 7.34 -1.07 -1.25
N LEU A 10 6.25 -1.13 -0.51
CA LEU A 10 5.90 -0.11 0.49
C LEU A 10 6.05 -0.70 1.88
N LEU A 11 6.97 -0.16 2.67
CA LEU A 11 7.09 -0.47 4.09
C LEU A 11 6.44 0.67 4.87
N ALA A 12 5.35 0.38 5.57
CA ALA A 12 4.63 1.37 6.35
C ALA A 12 4.03 0.75 7.61
N ASP A 13 4.19 1.42 8.73
CA ASP A 13 3.53 1.06 9.98
C ASP A 13 2.03 1.41 9.92
N HIS A 14 1.21 0.63 10.62
CA HIS A 14 -0.23 0.77 10.74
C HIS A 14 -0.63 2.19 11.15
N SER A 15 0.22 2.88 11.93
CA SER A 15 0.00 4.25 12.40
C SER A 15 -0.03 5.30 11.28
N LYS A 16 0.38 4.94 10.06
CA LYS A 16 0.33 5.78 8.86
C LYS A 16 -0.94 5.62 8.05
N PHE A 17 -1.68 4.52 8.26
CA PHE A 17 -2.95 4.29 7.59
C PHE A 17 -4.07 5.08 8.29
N GLU A 18 -5.16 5.33 7.56
CA GLU A 18 -6.37 6.04 8.05
C GLU A 18 -6.19 7.49 8.53
N LYS A 19 -5.00 8.07 8.34
CA LYS A 19 -4.77 9.49 8.58
C LYS A 19 -5.25 10.32 7.40
N LYS A 20 -6.15 11.28 7.67
CA LYS A 20 -6.67 12.26 6.69
C LYS A 20 -5.60 13.18 6.06
N GLY A 21 -4.33 13.01 6.41
CA GLY A 21 -3.20 13.81 5.93
C GLY A 21 -2.36 13.12 4.85
N LEU A 22 -2.82 12.02 4.26
CA LEU A 22 -2.11 11.34 3.17
C LEU A 22 -2.30 12.11 1.86
N ILE A 23 -1.19 12.59 1.30
CA ILE A 23 -1.16 13.12 -0.07
C ILE A 23 -0.90 11.93 -0.99
N GLN A 24 -1.85 11.65 -1.88
CA GLN A 24 -1.66 10.64 -2.92
C GLN A 24 -0.69 11.17 -3.97
N LEU A 25 0.61 10.87 -3.78
CA LEU A 25 1.66 11.25 -4.72
C LEU A 25 1.73 10.33 -5.95
N THR A 26 1.17 9.12 -5.82
CA THR A 26 1.12 8.12 -6.88
C THR A 26 -0.04 7.16 -6.63
N GLU A 27 -0.44 6.42 -7.66
CA GLU A 27 -1.45 5.38 -7.49
C GLU A 27 -0.87 4.17 -6.76
N LEU A 28 -1.57 3.68 -5.74
CA LEU A 28 -1.20 2.47 -5.01
C LEU A 28 -1.24 1.21 -5.89
N SER A 29 -1.94 1.25 -7.02
CA SER A 29 -1.93 0.21 -8.07
C SER A 29 -0.53 -0.09 -8.63
N LYS A 30 0.43 0.83 -8.46
CA LYS A 30 1.82 0.64 -8.89
C LYS A 30 2.70 -0.04 -7.85
N ILE A 31 2.17 -0.35 -6.66
CA ILE A 31 2.89 -1.04 -5.59
C ILE A 31 2.58 -2.52 -5.67
N ASN A 32 3.62 -3.37 -5.68
CA ASN A 32 3.44 -4.81 -5.75
C ASN A 32 3.18 -5.42 -4.37
N THR A 33 3.82 -4.89 -3.32
CA THR A 33 3.67 -5.44 -1.98
C THR A 33 3.77 -4.36 -0.91
N ILE A 34 2.87 -4.41 0.07
CA ILE A 34 2.85 -3.58 1.25
C ILE A 34 3.23 -4.44 2.45
N PHE A 35 4.23 -3.98 3.21
CA PHE A 35 4.63 -4.56 4.48
C PHE A 35 4.10 -3.66 5.59
N SER A 36 3.27 -4.21 6.48
CA SER A 36 2.77 -3.50 7.66
C SER A 36 2.92 -4.35 8.91
N ASP A 37 3.06 -3.69 10.05
CA ASP A 37 3.19 -4.32 11.37
C ASP A 37 1.84 -4.83 11.94
N SER A 38 0.72 -4.50 11.30
CA SER A 38 -0.60 -5.03 11.61
C SER A 38 -1.48 -5.12 10.37
N ASP A 39 -2.63 -5.77 10.49
CA ASP A 39 -3.62 -5.84 9.41
C ASP A 39 -4.05 -4.43 8.97
N LEU A 40 -4.16 -4.25 7.65
CA LEU A 40 -4.76 -3.06 7.05
C LEU A 40 -6.28 -3.10 7.26
N SER A 41 -6.95 -1.95 7.26
CA SER A 41 -8.41 -1.93 7.39
C SER A 41 -9.12 -2.55 6.18
N GLU A 42 -10.35 -3.03 6.38
CA GLU A 42 -11.13 -3.74 5.35
C GLU A 42 -11.19 -2.97 4.02
N THR A 43 -11.33 -1.64 4.08
CA THR A 43 -11.38 -0.79 2.87
C THR A 43 -10.04 -0.84 2.10
N PHE A 44 -8.92 -0.88 2.81
CA PHE A 44 -7.59 -1.00 2.22
C PHE A 44 -7.32 -2.41 1.71
N GLN A 45 -7.76 -3.45 2.42
CA GLN A 45 -7.64 -4.84 1.96
C GLN A 45 -8.38 -5.05 0.64
N VAL A 46 -9.65 -4.61 0.56
CA VAL A 46 -10.45 -4.67 -0.68
C VAL A 46 -9.79 -3.87 -1.82
N TYR A 47 -9.19 -2.71 -1.50
CA TYR A 47 -8.44 -1.94 -2.48
C TYR A 47 -7.20 -2.71 -2.97
N CYS A 48 -6.44 -3.35 -2.08
CA CYS A 48 -5.25 -4.11 -2.43
C CYS A 48 -5.60 -5.33 -3.29
N GLU A 49 -6.63 -6.11 -2.90
CA GLU A 49 -7.13 -7.24 -3.67
C GLU A 49 -7.56 -6.85 -5.08
N LYS A 50 -8.25 -5.71 -5.23
CA LYS A 50 -8.70 -5.21 -6.54
C LYS A 50 -7.54 -4.81 -7.46
N ASN A 51 -6.39 -4.48 -6.92
CA ASN A 51 -5.24 -3.98 -7.66
C ASN A 51 -4.05 -4.97 -7.67
N ASP A 52 -4.28 -6.25 -7.30
CA ASP A 52 -3.25 -7.29 -7.21
C ASP A 52 -2.05 -6.89 -6.32
N VAL A 53 -2.31 -6.11 -5.27
CA VAL A 53 -1.31 -5.68 -4.29
C VAL A 53 -1.24 -6.70 -3.17
N LEU A 54 -0.07 -7.30 -2.95
CA LEU A 54 0.17 -8.21 -1.83
C LEU A 54 0.33 -7.44 -0.51
N THR A 55 -0.26 -7.93 0.56
CA THR A 55 -0.08 -7.39 1.92
C THR A 55 0.59 -8.44 2.78
N VAL A 56 1.71 -8.07 3.43
CA VAL A 56 2.51 -8.95 4.28
C VAL A 56 2.61 -8.33 5.67
N LEU A 57 2.36 -9.14 6.69
CA LEU A 57 2.55 -8.83 8.11
C LEU A 57 3.99 -9.13 8.57
#